data_AF-H6NK74-F1
#
_entry.id   AF-H6NK74-F1
#
_cell.length_a   1.000
_cell.length_b   1.000
_cell.length_c   1.000
_cell.angle_alpha   90.00
_cell.angle_beta   90.00
_cell.angle_gamma   90.00
#
_symmetry.space_group_name_H-M   'P 1'
#
loop_
_entity.id
_entity.type
_entity.pdbx_description
1 polymer ?
#
loop_
_entity_poly.entity_id
_entity_poly.type
_entity_poly.pdbx_seq_one_letter_code
_entity_poly.pdbx_strand_id
1 'polypeptide(L)'
;MYPQQRVTVKVTDGGQPVGDASVTLQPSGGGQAVWAARTNNRGEAELFVGAFGPLPKDTYTVAVASGQTSRKLEAVQLQYRTELAVELAGAAAKPAGTADLMLVVDTTGSMADELDYLTAELVNVVERVKSQDAGAPLEMRVSVNFYRDHGDDYVLRPFPFTTDVKEAAGRLGEQSARGGGDTPEAVEEALADALLNHQWSETARARLLFLVLDAPPHGTENVVAKMGELARKAAEMGVRIIPVASSGVDTNTEFLMRSLAAFSGGTYVFLTNHSGIGGHHADPVVGDYKVEFLNDLMVRVISDYTKQQ
;
A
#
# COMPACT_ATOMS: atom_id res chain seq x y z
N MET A 1 9.55 10.08 10.29
CA MET A 1 8.13 10.41 10.08
C MET A 1 7.38 10.14 11.39
N TYR A 2 6.79 11.13 12.05
CA TYR A 2 5.94 10.89 13.22
C TYR A 2 4.64 11.68 13.05
N PRO A 3 3.48 11.02 12.93
CA PRO A 3 2.24 11.75 12.81
C PRO A 3 1.91 12.44 14.14
N GLN A 4 1.73 13.76 14.09
CA GLN A 4 1.34 14.53 15.28
C GLN A 4 -0.18 14.49 15.49
N GLN A 5 -0.95 14.33 14.42
CA GLN A 5 -2.40 14.19 14.47
C GLN A 5 -2.86 13.18 13.42
N ARG A 6 -3.64 12.18 13.87
CA ARG A 6 -4.31 11.21 13.00
C ARG A 6 -5.79 11.54 12.92
N VAL A 7 -6.31 11.60 11.70
CA VAL A 7 -7.73 11.84 11.43
C VAL A 7 -8.29 10.64 10.69
N THR A 8 -9.19 9.92 11.34
CA THR A 8 -9.94 8.81 10.72
C THR A 8 -11.27 9.37 10.20
N VAL A 9 -11.51 9.27 8.90
CA VAL A 9 -12.78 9.65 8.28
C VAL A 9 -13.54 8.39 7.89
N LYS A 10 -14.71 8.19 8.47
CA LYS A 10 -15.63 7.10 8.17
C LYS A 10 -16.79 7.60 7.32
N VAL A 11 -16.92 7.08 6.12
CA VAL A 11 -17.91 7.50 5.12
C VAL A 11 -18.96 6.41 4.95
N THR A 12 -20.23 6.79 5.11
CA THR A 12 -21.38 5.89 5.01
C THR A 12 -22.49 6.44 4.11
N ASP A 13 -23.32 5.56 3.57
CA ASP A 13 -24.57 5.89 2.88
C ASP A 13 -25.65 4.89 3.34
N GLY A 14 -26.68 5.38 4.03
CA GLY A 14 -27.69 4.53 4.67
C GLY A 14 -27.10 3.57 5.70
N GLY A 15 -25.98 3.95 6.34
CA GLY A 15 -25.22 3.10 7.26
C GLY A 15 -24.30 2.07 6.61
N GLN A 16 -24.30 1.95 5.27
CA GLN A 16 -23.37 1.09 4.53
C GLN A 16 -22.06 1.81 4.24
N PRO A 17 -20.90 1.13 4.30
CA PRO A 17 -19.61 1.76 4.03
C PRO A 17 -19.47 2.18 2.56
N VAL A 18 -18.96 3.39 2.31
CA VAL A 18 -18.68 3.89 0.96
C VAL A 18 -17.18 3.73 0.66
N GLY A 19 -16.83 2.73 -0.15
CA GLY A 19 -15.45 2.49 -0.59
C GLY A 19 -15.00 3.41 -1.73
N ASP A 20 -13.68 3.60 -1.83
CA ASP A 20 -12.98 4.41 -2.85
C ASP A 20 -13.43 5.90 -2.94
N ALA A 21 -14.12 6.40 -1.92
CA ALA A 21 -14.46 7.82 -1.81
C ALA A 21 -13.20 8.65 -1.57
N SER A 22 -13.04 9.74 -2.32
CA SER A 22 -11.94 10.68 -2.11
C SER A 22 -12.18 11.49 -0.85
N VAL A 23 -11.15 11.63 -0.02
CA VAL A 23 -11.14 12.42 1.20
C VAL A 23 -9.96 13.37 1.16
N THR A 24 -10.20 14.68 1.28
CA THR A 24 -9.14 15.69 1.35
C THR A 24 -9.26 16.49 2.63
N LEU A 25 -8.10 16.83 3.19
CA LEU A 25 -7.97 17.67 4.36
C LEU A 25 -7.18 18.92 3.98
N GLN A 26 -7.78 20.08 4.16
CA GLN A 26 -7.19 21.36 3.80
C GLN A 26 -7.31 22.36 4.97
N PRO A 27 -6.38 23.31 5.13
CA PRO A 27 -6.50 24.33 6.18
C PRO A 27 -7.74 25.22 5.96
N SER A 28 -8.42 25.60 7.05
CA SER A 28 -9.54 26.55 6.97
C SER A 28 -9.07 27.91 6.42
N GLY A 29 -9.87 28.52 5.55
CA GLY A 29 -9.50 29.75 4.83
C GLY A 29 -8.77 29.53 3.50
N GLY A 30 -8.67 28.28 3.04
CA GLY A 30 -8.05 27.93 1.76
C GLY A 30 -6.56 27.63 1.86
N GLY A 31 -6.03 27.06 0.77
CA GLY A 31 -4.66 26.57 0.66
C GLY A 31 -4.61 25.19 -0.01
N GLN A 32 -3.40 24.68 -0.22
CA GLN A 32 -3.20 23.32 -0.71
C GLN A 32 -3.68 22.30 0.34
N ALA A 33 -4.24 21.18 -0.12
CA ALA A 33 -4.54 20.05 0.76
C ALA A 33 -3.26 19.57 1.47
N VAL A 34 -3.34 19.41 2.79
CA VAL A 34 -2.24 18.87 3.60
C VAL A 34 -2.19 17.35 3.51
N TRP A 35 -3.32 16.72 3.23
CA TRP A 35 -3.44 15.29 2.98
C TRP A 35 -4.62 15.00 2.06
N ALA A 36 -4.49 13.94 1.27
CA ALA A 36 -5.55 13.36 0.47
C ALA A 36 -5.46 11.83 0.59
N ALA A 37 -6.61 11.17 0.67
CA ALA A 37 -6.73 9.73 0.80
C ALA A 37 -7.98 9.21 0.09
N ARG A 38 -8.09 7.89 -0.05
CA ARG A 38 -9.34 7.22 -0.46
C ARG A 38 -9.79 6.22 0.59
N THR A 39 -11.10 6.09 0.76
CA THR A 39 -11.67 5.13 1.72
C THR A 39 -11.42 3.68 1.28
N ASN A 40 -11.19 2.80 2.25
CA ASN A 40 -11.12 1.35 2.06
C ASN A 40 -12.54 0.73 1.92
N ASN A 41 -12.63 -0.59 1.79
CA ASN A 41 -13.90 -1.32 1.71
C ASN A 41 -14.76 -1.26 3.00
N ARG A 42 -14.25 -0.67 4.08
CA ARG A 42 -15.00 -0.36 5.32
C ARG A 42 -15.45 1.10 5.39
N GLY A 43 -15.23 1.88 4.33
CA GLY A 43 -15.56 3.29 4.26
C GLY A 43 -14.59 4.18 5.05
N GLU A 44 -13.42 3.68 5.40
CA GLU A 44 -12.47 4.38 6.28
C GLU A 44 -11.27 4.92 5.49
N ALA A 45 -10.89 6.18 5.74
CA ALA A 45 -9.66 6.78 5.27
C ALA A 45 -8.88 7.40 6.44
N GLU A 46 -7.56 7.19 6.45
CA GLU A 46 -6.65 7.75 7.44
C GLU A 46 -5.89 8.93 6.86
N LEU A 47 -5.88 10.06 7.57
CA LEU A 47 -5.17 11.27 7.19
C LEU A 47 -4.21 11.68 8.30
N PHE A 48 -2.99 12.06 7.91
CA PHE A 48 -1.91 12.30 8.86
C PHE A 48 -1.39 13.73 8.73
N VAL A 49 -1.70 14.56 9.73
CA VAL A 49 -1.26 15.96 9.76
C VAL A 49 0.03 16.07 10.56
N GLY A 50 0.96 16.87 10.03
CA GLY A 50 2.27 17.07 10.64
C GLY A 50 3.24 15.91 10.48
N ALA A 51 2.89 14.86 9.73
CA ALA A 51 3.78 13.70 9.51
C ALA A 51 5.08 14.06 8.76
N PHE A 52 5.03 15.13 7.94
CA PHE A 52 6.10 15.56 7.02
C PHE A 52 6.44 17.06 7.13
N GLY A 53 6.03 17.72 8.21
CA GLY A 53 6.25 19.16 8.38
C GLY A 53 5.49 19.76 9.57
N PRO A 54 5.64 21.08 9.82
CA PRO A 54 4.94 21.75 10.91
C PRO A 54 3.43 21.74 10.72
N LEU A 55 2.66 21.73 11.81
CA LEU A 55 1.19 21.85 11.78
C LEU A 55 0.81 23.27 11.32
N PRO A 56 0.17 23.43 10.15
CA PRO A 56 0.04 24.75 9.55
C PRO A 56 -1.09 25.61 10.15
N LYS A 57 -2.14 25.05 10.75
CA LYS A 57 -3.31 25.77 11.31
C LYS A 57 -4.05 25.00 12.42
N ASP A 58 -4.90 25.70 13.17
CA ASP A 58 -5.74 25.14 14.24
C ASP A 58 -7.07 24.53 13.74
N THR A 59 -7.54 24.95 12.56
CA THR A 59 -8.79 24.46 11.97
C THR A 59 -8.63 24.07 10.51
N TYR A 60 -9.41 23.06 10.10
CA TYR A 60 -9.36 22.44 8.79
C TYR A 60 -10.75 22.27 8.18
N THR A 61 -10.79 22.06 6.87
CA THR A 61 -11.95 21.58 6.13
C THR A 61 -11.66 20.16 5.65
N VAL A 62 -12.58 19.24 5.91
CA VAL A 62 -12.57 17.89 5.34
C VAL A 62 -13.59 17.84 4.22
N ALA A 63 -13.16 17.54 3.00
CA ALA A 63 -14.05 17.30 1.88
C ALA A 63 -14.06 15.82 1.52
N VAL A 64 -15.25 15.25 1.38
CA VAL A 64 -15.47 13.87 0.95
C VAL A 64 -16.27 13.89 -0.35
N ALA A 65 -15.88 13.09 -1.33
CA ALA A 65 -16.63 12.92 -2.56
C ALA A 65 -16.59 11.48 -3.09
N SER A 66 -17.70 11.05 -3.67
CA SER A 66 -17.85 9.78 -4.38
C SER A 66 -18.82 9.99 -5.54
N GLY A 67 -18.36 9.72 -6.77
CA GLY A 67 -19.13 10.03 -7.97
C GLY A 67 -19.53 11.50 -8.05
N GLN A 68 -20.84 11.77 -8.12
CA GLN A 68 -21.40 13.14 -8.18
C GLN A 68 -21.74 13.71 -6.79
N THR A 69 -21.62 12.90 -5.74
CA THR A 69 -22.01 13.29 -4.38
C THR A 69 -20.78 13.79 -3.63
N SER A 70 -20.91 14.91 -2.93
CA SER A 70 -19.85 15.44 -2.09
C SER A 70 -20.39 16.08 -0.82
N ARG A 71 -19.57 16.11 0.23
CA ARG A 71 -19.86 16.73 1.51
C ARG A 71 -18.61 17.38 2.08
N LYS A 72 -18.77 18.53 2.74
CA LYS A 72 -17.70 19.22 3.45
C LYS A 72 -18.02 19.34 4.93
N LEU A 73 -17.02 19.10 5.77
CA LEU A 73 -17.02 19.45 7.19
C LEU A 73 -16.08 20.65 7.33
N GLU A 74 -16.60 21.80 7.73
CA GLU A 74 -15.83 23.03 7.90
C GLU A 74 -15.43 23.24 9.36
N ALA A 75 -14.40 24.07 9.58
CA ALA A 75 -13.92 24.46 10.90
C ALA A 75 -13.60 23.28 11.84
N VAL A 76 -13.14 22.15 11.29
CA VAL A 76 -12.75 20.96 12.05
C VAL A 76 -11.51 21.26 12.86
N GLN A 77 -11.61 21.14 14.18
CA GLN A 77 -10.47 21.23 15.09
C GLN A 77 -9.86 19.83 15.27
N LEU A 78 -8.57 19.71 15.02
CA LEU A 78 -7.86 18.44 15.11
C LEU A 78 -7.26 18.24 16.50
N GLN A 79 -7.38 17.02 16.99
CA GLN A 79 -6.72 16.51 18.19
C GLN A 79 -5.76 15.40 17.78
N TYR A 80 -5.03 14.81 18.72
CA TYR A 80 -4.09 13.72 18.44
C TYR A 80 -4.76 12.55 17.67
N ARG A 81 -6.00 12.21 18.03
CA ARG A 81 -6.86 11.25 17.32
C ARG A 81 -8.25 11.86 17.13
N THR A 82 -8.57 12.25 15.91
CA THR A 82 -9.88 12.79 15.53
C THR A 82 -10.61 11.75 14.69
N GLU A 83 -11.85 11.43 15.04
CA GLU A 83 -12.72 10.54 14.26
C GLU A 83 -13.90 11.35 13.71
N LEU A 84 -14.12 11.27 12.41
CA LEU A 84 -15.16 12.02 11.71
C LEU A 84 -16.08 11.05 10.96
N ALA A 85 -17.36 11.06 11.30
CA ALA A 85 -18.38 10.34 10.56
C ALA A 85 -18.99 11.25 9.49
N VAL A 86 -19.05 10.76 8.25
CA VAL A 86 -19.57 11.48 7.09
C VAL A 86 -20.63 10.63 6.40
N GLU A 87 -21.88 10.99 6.61
CA GLU A 87 -22.99 10.44 5.83
C GLU A 87 -23.02 11.12 4.45
N LEU A 88 -22.87 10.34 3.40
CA LEU A 88 -22.82 10.78 2.00
C LEU A 88 -23.97 10.13 1.22
N ALA A 89 -25.19 10.61 1.50
CA ALA A 89 -26.42 10.03 0.96
C ALA A 89 -26.40 9.96 -0.58
N GLY A 90 -26.68 8.78 -1.14
CA GLY A 90 -26.68 8.54 -2.59
C GLY A 90 -25.29 8.34 -3.20
N ALA A 91 -24.29 7.97 -2.38
CA ALA A 91 -22.94 7.63 -2.84
C ALA A 91 -22.68 6.13 -3.01
N ALA A 92 -23.57 5.27 -2.50
CA ALA A 92 -23.45 3.83 -2.62
C ALA A 92 -23.60 3.38 -4.08
N ALA A 93 -22.49 3.40 -4.81
CA ALA A 93 -22.36 2.69 -6.08
C ALA A 93 -22.02 1.22 -5.82
N LYS A 94 -22.39 0.35 -6.78
CA LYS A 94 -21.95 -1.05 -6.75
C LYS A 94 -20.41 -1.08 -6.70
N PRO A 95 -19.79 -1.85 -5.78
CA PRO A 95 -18.34 -1.96 -5.74
C PRO A 95 -17.81 -2.41 -7.10
N ALA A 96 -16.72 -1.82 -7.55
CA ALA A 96 -16.15 -2.17 -8.83
C ALA A 96 -15.81 -3.66 -8.93
N GLY A 97 -15.90 -4.19 -10.13
CA GLY A 97 -15.57 -5.59 -10.43
C GLY A 97 -14.06 -5.82 -10.59
N THR A 98 -13.21 -4.83 -10.34
CA THR A 98 -11.76 -4.93 -10.58
C THR A 98 -10.95 -4.68 -9.31
N ALA A 99 -9.82 -5.39 -9.18
CA ALA A 99 -8.77 -5.09 -8.21
C ALA A 99 -7.41 -5.10 -8.91
N ASP A 100 -6.55 -4.17 -8.50
CA ASP A 100 -5.17 -4.10 -8.97
C ASP A 100 -4.23 -4.64 -7.90
N LEU A 101 -3.37 -5.56 -8.32
CA LEU A 101 -2.32 -6.14 -7.50
C LEU A 101 -0.98 -5.89 -8.19
N MET A 102 -0.11 -5.13 -7.56
CA MET A 102 1.26 -4.93 -8.02
C MET A 102 2.22 -5.57 -7.02
N LEU A 103 3.15 -6.39 -7.50
CA LEU A 103 4.34 -6.77 -6.76
C LEU A 103 5.47 -5.83 -7.18
N VAL A 104 6.14 -5.22 -6.21
CA VAL A 104 7.41 -4.51 -6.39
C VAL A 104 8.44 -5.28 -5.57
N VAL A 105 9.34 -5.96 -6.25
CA VAL A 105 10.20 -7.00 -5.66
C VAL A 105 11.66 -6.60 -5.81
N ASP A 106 12.34 -6.57 -4.67
CA ASP A 106 13.80 -6.52 -4.61
C ASP A 106 14.39 -7.80 -5.22
N THR A 107 15.32 -7.62 -6.17
CA THR A 107 15.96 -8.72 -6.90
C THR A 107 17.48 -8.70 -6.74
N THR A 108 17.96 -8.17 -5.62
CA THR A 108 19.35 -8.28 -5.18
C THR A 108 19.66 -9.66 -4.63
N GLY A 109 20.95 -9.96 -4.43
CA GLY A 109 21.42 -11.32 -4.15
C GLY A 109 20.82 -11.98 -2.91
N SER A 110 20.44 -11.22 -1.88
CA SER A 110 19.87 -11.73 -0.63
C SER A 110 18.41 -12.20 -0.77
N MET A 111 17.71 -11.77 -1.81
CA MET A 111 16.27 -12.00 -2.02
C MET A 111 15.97 -13.27 -2.85
N ALA A 112 16.95 -14.15 -3.04
CA ALA A 112 16.83 -15.32 -3.91
C ALA A 112 15.71 -16.28 -3.48
N ASP A 113 15.63 -16.59 -2.19
CA ASP A 113 14.66 -17.54 -1.64
C ASP A 113 13.24 -16.94 -1.69
N GLU A 114 13.10 -15.65 -1.40
CA GLU A 114 11.84 -14.92 -1.49
C GLU A 114 11.33 -14.85 -2.94
N LEU A 115 12.23 -14.63 -3.91
CA LEU A 115 11.87 -14.61 -5.33
C LEU A 115 11.38 -15.99 -5.82
N ASP A 116 12.06 -17.06 -5.42
CA ASP A 116 11.66 -18.44 -5.74
C ASP A 116 10.27 -18.76 -5.17
N TYR A 117 10.02 -18.35 -3.92
CA TYR A 117 8.73 -18.54 -3.28
C TYR A 117 7.60 -17.79 -4.00
N LEU A 118 7.80 -16.49 -4.27
CA LEU A 118 6.80 -15.67 -4.97
C LEU A 118 6.47 -16.26 -6.35
N THR A 119 7.49 -16.79 -7.05
CA THR A 119 7.32 -17.46 -8.35
C THR A 119 6.41 -18.67 -8.26
N ALA A 120 6.57 -19.48 -7.20
CA ALA A 120 5.77 -20.70 -7.00
C ALA A 120 4.32 -20.40 -6.61
N GLU A 121 4.07 -19.34 -5.85
CA GLU A 121 2.78 -19.14 -5.17
C GLU A 121 1.87 -18.09 -5.83
N LEU A 122 2.38 -17.18 -6.67
CA LEU A 122 1.59 -16.07 -7.22
C LEU A 122 0.29 -16.51 -7.90
N VAL A 123 0.38 -17.53 -8.77
CA VAL A 123 -0.80 -18.06 -9.49
C VAL A 123 -1.82 -18.61 -8.50
N ASN A 124 -1.36 -19.40 -7.52
CA ASN A 124 -2.23 -20.00 -6.51
C ASN A 124 -2.94 -18.92 -5.66
N VAL A 125 -2.21 -17.92 -5.19
CA VAL A 125 -2.75 -16.81 -4.40
C VAL A 125 -3.86 -16.08 -5.16
N VAL A 126 -3.60 -15.69 -6.41
CA VAL A 126 -4.57 -14.94 -7.22
C VAL A 126 -5.80 -15.78 -7.55
N GLU A 127 -5.63 -17.06 -7.91
CA GLU A 127 -6.75 -17.98 -8.16
C GLU A 127 -7.61 -18.18 -6.91
N ARG A 128 -6.99 -18.35 -5.74
CA ARG A 128 -7.70 -18.48 -4.46
C ARG A 128 -8.50 -17.23 -4.13
N VAL A 129 -7.94 -16.04 -4.27
CA VAL A 129 -8.67 -14.78 -4.05
C VAL A 129 -9.89 -14.68 -4.99
N LYS A 130 -9.70 -14.96 -6.29
CA LYS A 130 -10.81 -14.95 -7.27
C LYS A 130 -11.91 -15.93 -6.90
N SER A 131 -11.55 -17.11 -6.37
CA SER A 131 -12.52 -18.15 -5.99
C SER A 131 -13.34 -17.85 -4.72
N GLN A 132 -12.83 -16.99 -3.82
CA GLN A 132 -13.51 -16.66 -2.57
C GLN A 132 -14.65 -15.64 -2.73
N ASP A 133 -14.65 -14.87 -3.82
CA ASP A 133 -15.68 -13.84 -4.08
C ASP A 133 -16.88 -14.41 -4.86
N ALA A 134 -17.51 -15.45 -4.31
CA ALA A 134 -18.60 -16.19 -4.96
C ALA A 134 -19.88 -15.36 -5.25
N GLY A 135 -19.97 -14.13 -4.72
CA GLY A 135 -21.11 -13.22 -4.88
C GLY A 135 -20.89 -12.06 -5.85
N ALA A 136 -19.64 -11.74 -6.20
CA ALA A 136 -19.31 -10.64 -7.10
C ALA A 136 -18.05 -10.96 -7.91
N PRO A 137 -18.14 -11.17 -9.24
CA PRO A 137 -16.96 -11.43 -10.06
C PRO A 137 -15.90 -10.35 -9.86
N LEU A 138 -14.70 -10.76 -9.43
CA LEU A 138 -13.53 -9.90 -9.24
C LEU A 138 -12.50 -10.23 -10.33
N GLU A 139 -12.36 -9.33 -11.30
CA GLU A 139 -11.25 -9.34 -12.23
C GLU A 139 -10.01 -8.75 -11.54
N MET A 140 -8.94 -9.53 -11.48
CA MET A 140 -7.67 -9.05 -10.95
C MET A 140 -6.72 -8.71 -12.08
N ARG A 141 -6.17 -7.50 -12.05
CA ARG A 141 -5.06 -7.07 -12.89
C ARG A 141 -3.78 -7.15 -12.07
N VAL A 142 -2.77 -7.86 -12.58
CA VAL A 142 -1.51 -8.12 -11.89
C VAL A 142 -0.36 -7.43 -12.63
N SER A 143 0.51 -6.76 -11.89
CA SER A 143 1.79 -6.23 -12.37
C SER A 143 2.90 -6.77 -11.47
N VAL A 144 4.04 -7.14 -12.05
CA VAL A 144 5.22 -7.60 -11.32
C VAL A 144 6.38 -6.72 -11.76
N ASN A 145 6.95 -5.98 -10.82
CA ASN A 145 7.99 -4.99 -11.07
C ASN A 145 9.20 -5.34 -10.22
N PHE A 146 10.39 -5.16 -10.79
CA PHE A 146 11.63 -5.55 -10.14
C PHE A 146 12.55 -4.35 -10.02
N TYR A 147 13.31 -4.32 -8.94
CA TYR A 147 14.38 -3.36 -8.77
C TYR A 147 15.63 -4.00 -8.15
N ARG A 148 16.74 -3.31 -8.31
CA ARG A 148 18.03 -3.55 -7.64
C ARG A 148 18.64 -2.18 -7.32
N ASP A 149 19.95 -2.10 -7.13
CA ASP A 149 20.62 -0.84 -6.86
C ASP A 149 21.30 -0.17 -8.07
N HIS A 150 21.72 1.07 -7.86
CA HIS A 150 22.58 1.81 -8.75
C HIS A 150 23.91 1.10 -8.99
N GLY A 151 24.21 0.81 -10.27
CA GLY A 151 25.45 0.14 -10.66
C GLY A 151 25.28 -1.36 -10.96
N ASP A 152 24.11 -1.92 -10.65
CA ASP A 152 23.72 -3.26 -11.08
C ASP A 152 23.27 -3.29 -12.56
N ASP A 153 22.97 -4.50 -13.06
CA ASP A 153 22.49 -4.74 -14.43
C ASP A 153 21.26 -3.87 -14.80
N TYR A 154 20.44 -3.52 -13.82
CA TYR A 154 19.33 -2.58 -13.94
C TYR A 154 18.97 -2.02 -12.57
N VAL A 155 18.48 -0.78 -12.53
CA VAL A 155 17.83 -0.23 -11.34
C VAL A 155 16.35 -0.62 -11.32
N LEU A 156 15.65 -0.46 -12.45
CA LEU A 156 14.22 -0.75 -12.58
C LEU A 156 13.93 -1.66 -13.76
N ARG A 157 13.00 -2.60 -13.56
CA ARG A 157 12.42 -3.44 -14.62
C ARG A 157 10.91 -3.56 -14.41
N PRO A 158 10.13 -2.60 -14.93
CA PRO A 158 8.69 -2.58 -14.77
C PRO A 158 7.97 -3.39 -15.85
N PHE A 159 6.80 -3.92 -15.49
CA PHE A 159 5.88 -4.59 -16.39
C PHE A 159 4.45 -4.08 -16.19
N PRO A 160 3.72 -3.76 -17.28
CA PRO A 160 2.37 -3.24 -17.18
C PRO A 160 1.40 -4.27 -16.58
N PHE A 161 0.31 -3.78 -16.01
CA PHE A 161 -0.80 -4.60 -15.54
C PHE A 161 -1.34 -5.51 -16.66
N THR A 162 -1.53 -6.79 -16.35
CA THR A 162 -2.16 -7.80 -17.21
C THR A 162 -3.26 -8.54 -16.43
N THR A 163 -4.28 -9.05 -17.12
CA THR A 163 -5.26 -9.98 -16.53
C THR A 163 -4.82 -11.44 -16.64
N ASP A 164 -3.76 -11.72 -17.41
CA ASP A 164 -3.12 -13.03 -17.50
C ASP A 164 -2.12 -13.21 -16.35
N VAL A 165 -2.57 -13.90 -15.31
CA VAL A 165 -1.76 -14.19 -14.11
C VAL A 165 -0.59 -15.10 -14.45
N LYS A 166 -0.72 -15.97 -15.46
CA LYS A 166 0.36 -16.88 -15.87
C LYS A 166 1.44 -16.12 -16.62
N GLU A 167 1.08 -15.10 -17.41
CA GLU A 167 2.04 -14.16 -18.00
C GLU A 167 2.83 -13.43 -16.92
N ALA A 168 2.15 -12.91 -15.89
CA ALA A 168 2.80 -12.24 -14.76
C ALA A 168 3.73 -13.20 -13.98
N ALA A 169 3.30 -14.43 -13.72
CA ALA A 169 4.13 -15.45 -13.07
C ALA A 169 5.32 -15.89 -13.94
N GLY A 170 5.15 -15.95 -15.27
CA GLY A 170 6.24 -16.22 -16.20
C GLY A 170 7.32 -15.13 -16.13
N ARG A 171 6.92 -13.85 -16.14
CA ARG A 171 7.85 -12.72 -15.95
C ARG A 171 8.61 -12.81 -14.63
N LEU A 172 7.93 -13.23 -13.56
CA LEU A 172 8.54 -13.43 -12.25
C LEU A 172 9.61 -14.55 -12.29
N GLY A 173 9.29 -15.69 -12.91
CA GLY A 173 10.22 -16.82 -13.06
C GLY A 173 11.39 -16.57 -14.03
N GLU A 174 11.36 -15.50 -14.83
CA GLU A 174 12.49 -15.05 -15.65
C GLU A 174 13.51 -14.22 -14.84
N GLN A 175 13.17 -13.82 -13.61
CA GLN A 175 14.06 -13.03 -12.78
C GLN A 175 15.05 -13.91 -12.01
N SER A 176 16.17 -13.31 -11.64
CA SER A 176 17.14 -13.94 -10.76
C SER A 176 17.72 -12.90 -9.82
N ALA A 177 17.80 -13.25 -8.53
CA ALA A 177 18.47 -12.47 -7.50
C ALA A 177 19.97 -12.36 -7.81
N ARG A 178 20.45 -11.13 -8.09
CA ARG A 178 21.86 -10.82 -8.35
C ARG A 178 22.13 -9.35 -8.07
N GLY A 179 23.40 -8.98 -7.93
CA GLY A 179 23.76 -7.59 -7.66
C GLY A 179 23.56 -7.23 -6.20
N GLY A 180 23.60 -5.93 -5.92
CA GLY A 180 23.71 -5.36 -4.59
C GLY A 180 25.06 -5.69 -3.94
N GLY A 181 25.04 -5.87 -2.62
CA GLY A 181 26.23 -6.18 -1.80
C GLY A 181 26.62 -5.05 -0.86
N ASP A 182 26.10 -3.85 -1.10
CA ASP A 182 25.99 -2.76 -0.15
C ASP A 182 24.52 -2.48 0.19
N THR A 183 24.27 -2.17 1.45
CA THR A 183 23.02 -1.58 1.92
C THR A 183 23.27 -0.08 2.01
N PRO A 184 22.44 0.82 1.45
CA PRO A 184 21.00 0.69 1.08
C PRO A 184 20.72 0.37 -0.41
N GLU A 185 19.44 0.20 -0.77
CA GLU A 185 18.95 -0.14 -2.13
C GLU A 185 18.11 1.02 -2.76
N ALA A 186 17.72 0.92 -4.04
CA ALA A 186 16.96 1.96 -4.77
C ALA A 186 15.41 1.88 -4.60
N VAL A 187 14.93 1.70 -3.37
CA VAL A 187 13.49 1.49 -3.05
C VAL A 187 12.62 2.69 -3.47
N GLU A 188 13.14 3.90 -3.35
CA GLU A 188 12.42 5.13 -3.72
C GLU A 188 12.16 5.24 -5.23
N GLU A 189 13.07 4.73 -6.06
CA GLU A 189 12.88 4.71 -7.51
C GLU A 189 11.81 3.70 -7.88
N ALA A 190 11.84 2.52 -7.26
CA ALA A 190 10.85 1.47 -7.47
C ALA A 190 9.44 1.92 -7.08
N LEU A 191 9.29 2.57 -5.93
CA LEU A 191 8.00 3.14 -5.51
C LEU A 191 7.55 4.32 -6.38
N ALA A 192 8.48 5.17 -6.83
CA ALA A 192 8.15 6.26 -7.74
C ALA A 192 7.62 5.72 -9.07
N ASP A 193 8.29 4.73 -9.66
CA ASP A 193 7.86 4.11 -10.91
C ASP A 193 6.52 3.38 -10.76
N ALA A 194 6.35 2.62 -9.69
CA ALA A 194 5.10 1.93 -9.36
C ALA A 194 3.90 2.88 -9.23
N LEU A 195 4.08 4.05 -8.61
CA LEU A 195 2.99 5.00 -8.37
C LEU A 195 2.76 5.98 -9.53
N LEU A 196 3.81 6.36 -10.25
CA LEU A 196 3.74 7.47 -11.22
C LEU A 196 3.76 7.01 -12.67
N ASN A 197 4.31 5.82 -12.97
CA ASN A 197 4.49 5.32 -14.33
C ASN A 197 3.63 4.10 -14.67
N HIS A 198 2.70 3.71 -13.79
CA HIS A 198 1.77 2.61 -14.01
C HIS A 198 0.30 3.07 -14.09
N GLN A 199 -0.48 2.36 -14.91
CA GLN A 199 -1.90 2.64 -15.14
C GLN A 199 -2.79 1.91 -14.13
N TRP A 200 -2.77 2.40 -12.88
CA TRP A 200 -3.73 1.99 -11.86
C TRP A 200 -5.17 2.33 -12.29
N SER A 201 -6.11 1.47 -11.93
CA SER A 201 -7.52 1.60 -12.27
C SER A 201 -8.12 2.79 -11.52
N GLU A 202 -8.78 3.71 -12.22
CA GLU A 202 -9.41 4.88 -11.59
C GLU A 202 -10.56 4.53 -10.64
N THR A 203 -11.13 3.32 -10.78
CA THR A 203 -12.30 2.88 -10.02
C THR A 203 -12.13 1.47 -9.46
N ALA A 204 -10.92 0.97 -9.20
CA ALA A 204 -10.76 -0.38 -8.64
C ALA A 204 -11.32 -0.47 -7.21
N ARG A 205 -11.88 -1.64 -6.88
CA ARG A 205 -12.33 -1.98 -5.52
C ARG A 205 -11.18 -1.90 -4.53
N ALA A 206 -10.00 -2.35 -4.94
CA ALA A 206 -8.76 -2.22 -4.21
C ALA A 206 -7.59 -2.02 -5.17
N ARG A 207 -6.63 -1.21 -4.74
CA ARG A 207 -5.32 -1.04 -5.39
C ARG A 207 -4.27 -1.42 -4.35
N LEU A 208 -3.59 -2.55 -4.56
CA LEU A 208 -2.67 -3.14 -3.59
C LEU A 208 -1.26 -3.20 -4.21
N LEU A 209 -0.28 -2.65 -3.50
CA LEU A 209 1.13 -2.69 -3.87
C LEU A 209 1.88 -3.49 -2.80
N PHE A 210 2.24 -4.72 -3.08
CA PHE A 210 3.12 -5.51 -2.22
C PHE A 210 4.57 -5.09 -2.49
N LEU A 211 5.21 -4.48 -1.51
CA LEU A 211 6.60 -4.06 -1.58
C LEU A 211 7.44 -5.11 -0.84
N VAL A 212 8.17 -5.95 -1.58
CA VAL A 212 8.93 -7.08 -1.03
C VAL A 212 10.41 -6.74 -1.04
N LEU A 213 11.00 -6.61 0.15
CA LEU A 213 12.36 -6.10 0.34
C LEU A 213 12.96 -6.55 1.68
N ASP A 214 14.29 -6.52 1.76
CA ASP A 214 15.09 -6.75 2.96
C ASP A 214 15.98 -5.55 3.36
N ALA A 215 16.13 -4.55 2.49
CA ALA A 215 16.97 -3.37 2.69
C ALA A 215 16.21 -2.03 2.63
N PRO A 216 16.68 -0.97 3.32
CA PRO A 216 16.10 0.36 3.25
C PRO A 216 16.48 1.10 1.95
N PRO A 217 15.75 2.18 1.59
CA PRO A 217 16.20 3.15 0.60
C PRO A 217 17.47 3.88 1.05
N HIS A 218 18.12 4.54 0.11
CA HIS A 218 19.22 5.46 0.37
C HIS A 218 18.86 6.54 1.41
N GLY A 219 19.74 6.78 2.40
CA GLY A 219 19.45 7.64 3.56
C GLY A 219 19.61 9.15 3.35
N THR A 220 19.69 9.64 2.11
CA THR A 220 19.90 11.08 1.85
C THR A 220 18.64 11.89 2.16
N GLU A 221 18.80 13.18 2.51
CA GLU A 221 17.65 14.06 2.81
C GLU A 221 16.62 14.09 1.67
N ASN A 222 17.09 14.08 0.43
CA ASN A 222 16.25 14.06 -0.77
C ASN A 222 15.43 12.77 -0.85
N VAL A 223 16.03 11.62 -0.57
CA VAL A 223 15.33 10.33 -0.61
C VAL A 223 14.32 10.23 0.53
N VAL A 224 14.67 10.69 1.73
CA VAL A 224 13.73 10.74 2.86
C VAL A 224 12.51 11.62 2.53
N ALA A 225 12.73 12.80 1.94
CA ALA A 225 11.65 13.67 1.49
C ALA A 225 10.79 12.99 0.41
N LYS A 226 11.45 12.37 -0.58
CA LYS A 226 10.80 11.64 -1.68
C LYS A 226 9.91 10.51 -1.17
N MET A 227 10.40 9.71 -0.23
CA MET A 227 9.62 8.63 0.39
C MET A 227 8.36 9.15 1.09
N GLY A 228 8.44 10.33 1.71
CA GLY A 228 7.26 10.99 2.28
C GLY A 228 6.24 11.45 1.25
N GLU A 229 6.71 11.99 0.12
CA GLU A 229 5.85 12.34 -1.02
C GLU A 229 5.17 11.10 -1.61
N LEU A 230 5.91 10.01 -1.78
CA LEU A 230 5.40 8.75 -2.33
C LEU A 230 4.36 8.12 -1.40
N ALA A 231 4.57 8.14 -0.08
CA ALA A 231 3.60 7.68 0.90
C ALA A 231 2.27 8.46 0.81
N ARG A 232 2.36 9.80 0.71
CA ARG A 232 1.19 10.67 0.50
C ARG A 232 0.50 10.39 -0.84
N LYS A 233 1.30 10.16 -1.88
CA LYS A 233 0.78 9.89 -3.22
C LYS A 233 0.02 8.57 -3.27
N ALA A 234 0.54 7.53 -2.63
CA ALA A 234 -0.13 6.25 -2.47
C ALA A 234 -1.48 6.42 -1.77
N ALA A 235 -1.53 7.17 -0.67
CA ALA A 235 -2.78 7.48 0.03
C ALA A 235 -3.79 8.18 -0.89
N GLU A 236 -3.37 9.25 -1.59
CA GLU A 236 -4.21 10.03 -2.52
C GLU A 236 -4.80 9.15 -3.63
N MET A 237 -4.00 8.24 -4.19
CA MET A 237 -4.43 7.30 -5.22
C MET A 237 -5.29 6.16 -4.65
N GLY A 238 -5.33 6.01 -3.33
CA GLY A 238 -5.88 4.82 -2.68
C GLY A 238 -5.05 3.56 -2.99
N VAL A 239 -3.76 3.68 -3.29
CA VAL A 239 -2.86 2.52 -3.39
C VAL A 239 -2.43 2.16 -1.97
N ARG A 240 -2.80 0.96 -1.52
CA ARG A 240 -2.41 0.43 -0.21
C ARG A 240 -1.05 -0.24 -0.35
N ILE A 241 -0.02 0.33 0.25
CA ILE A 241 1.31 -0.26 0.28
C ILE A 241 1.31 -1.34 1.36
N ILE A 242 1.66 -2.55 0.98
CA ILE A 242 1.76 -3.74 1.83
C ILE A 242 3.23 -4.16 1.81
N PRO A 243 4.06 -3.59 2.70
CA PRO A 243 5.44 -4.01 2.78
C PRO A 243 5.52 -5.44 3.35
N VAL A 244 6.32 -6.28 2.72
CA VAL A 244 6.65 -7.64 3.13
C VAL A 244 8.12 -7.65 3.52
N ALA A 245 8.38 -7.59 4.84
CA ALA A 245 9.73 -7.64 5.39
C ALA A 245 10.30 -9.05 5.25
N SER A 246 11.39 -9.14 4.50
CA SER A 246 12.09 -10.38 4.20
C SER A 246 13.22 -10.63 5.21
N SER A 247 14.01 -11.69 5.01
CA SER A 247 15.10 -11.99 5.96
C SER A 247 16.12 -10.85 6.04
N GLY A 248 16.63 -10.53 7.23
CA GLY A 248 17.69 -9.52 7.40
C GLY A 248 17.24 -8.06 7.61
N VAL A 249 15.94 -7.75 7.56
CA VAL A 249 15.42 -6.38 7.79
C VAL A 249 15.81 -5.84 9.17
N ASP A 250 16.40 -4.63 9.19
CA ASP A 250 16.75 -3.92 10.43
C ASP A 250 15.57 -3.11 11.03
N THR A 251 15.72 -2.63 12.27
CA THR A 251 14.66 -1.88 12.97
C THR A 251 14.26 -0.58 12.27
N ASN A 252 15.19 0.09 11.60
CA ASN A 252 14.91 1.35 10.91
C ASN A 252 14.08 1.11 9.63
N THR A 253 14.42 0.05 8.91
CA THR A 253 13.72 -0.44 7.72
C THR A 253 12.32 -0.91 8.10
N GLU A 254 12.19 -1.71 9.17
CA GLU A 254 10.87 -2.08 9.72
C GLU A 254 10.04 -0.83 10.07
N PHE A 255 10.62 0.16 10.73
CA PHE A 255 9.90 1.40 11.05
C PHE A 255 9.43 2.15 9.81
N LEU A 256 10.26 2.25 8.78
CA LEU A 256 9.89 2.83 7.48
C LEU A 256 8.74 2.05 6.83
N MET A 257 8.84 0.73 6.76
CA MET A 257 7.81 -0.14 6.20
C MET A 257 6.48 0.03 6.92
N ARG A 258 6.49 -0.01 8.26
CA ARG A 258 5.28 0.23 9.07
C ARG A 258 4.69 1.62 8.83
N SER A 259 5.54 2.63 8.62
CA SER A 259 5.10 3.97 8.27
C SER A 259 4.43 4.03 6.88
N LEU A 260 4.99 3.37 5.87
CA LEU A 260 4.38 3.26 4.53
C LEU A 260 3.02 2.57 4.58
N ALA A 261 2.92 1.46 5.30
CA ALA A 261 1.65 0.77 5.51
C ALA A 261 0.63 1.69 6.19
N ALA A 262 1.00 2.34 7.30
CA ALA A 262 0.10 3.23 8.03
C ALA A 262 -0.38 4.41 7.16
N PHE A 263 0.53 5.10 6.46
CA PHE A 263 0.19 6.28 5.67
C PHE A 263 -0.66 5.97 4.44
N SER A 264 -0.52 4.79 3.86
CA SER A 264 -1.30 4.36 2.69
C SER A 264 -2.59 3.60 3.05
N GLY A 265 -2.87 3.35 4.34
CA GLY A 265 -3.97 2.49 4.78
C GLY A 265 -3.76 1.00 4.46
N GLY A 266 -2.50 0.61 4.24
CA GLY A 266 -2.05 -0.75 3.98
C GLY A 266 -1.81 -1.57 5.25
N THR A 267 -1.18 -2.73 5.07
CA THR A 267 -0.87 -3.69 6.12
C THR A 267 0.62 -4.02 6.08
N TYR A 268 1.29 -4.01 7.22
CA TYR A 268 2.66 -4.48 7.32
C TYR A 268 2.68 -6.00 7.52
N VAL A 269 3.53 -6.68 6.76
CA VAL A 269 3.72 -8.13 6.77
C VAL A 269 5.20 -8.40 6.95
N PHE A 270 5.55 -9.47 7.65
CA PHE A 270 6.93 -9.90 7.83
C PHE A 270 7.04 -11.42 7.74
N LEU A 271 8.14 -11.90 7.18
CA LEU A 271 8.53 -13.30 7.20
C LEU A 271 9.12 -13.65 8.57
N THR A 272 8.92 -14.90 8.99
CA THR A 272 9.49 -15.42 10.23
C THR A 272 10.28 -16.68 9.93
N ASN A 273 11.14 -17.11 10.86
CA ASN A 273 11.88 -18.37 10.76
C ASN A 273 10.96 -19.61 10.58
N HIS A 274 9.67 -19.51 10.92
CA HIS A 274 8.69 -20.57 10.68
C HIS A 274 8.25 -20.69 9.22
N SER A 275 8.53 -19.68 8.39
CA SER A 275 8.18 -19.69 6.97
C SER A 275 8.97 -20.72 6.17
N GLY A 276 10.19 -21.05 6.61
CA GLY A 276 11.13 -21.87 5.84
C GLY A 276 11.68 -21.17 4.60
N ILE A 277 11.49 -19.85 4.47
CA ILE A 277 11.95 -19.00 3.36
C ILE A 277 13.08 -18.11 3.89
N GLY A 278 14.17 -17.99 3.13
CA GLY A 278 15.25 -17.05 3.42
C GLY A 278 16.12 -17.44 4.62
N GLY A 279 16.97 -16.49 5.04
CA GLY A 279 17.89 -16.63 6.17
C GLY A 279 17.24 -16.42 7.54
N HIS A 280 18.06 -16.09 8.55
CA HIS A 280 17.56 -15.78 9.88
C HIS A 280 16.74 -14.48 9.88
N HIS A 281 15.50 -14.56 10.36
CA HIS A 281 14.60 -13.43 10.56
C HIS A 281 14.77 -12.88 11.98
N ALA A 282 14.92 -11.56 12.12
CA ALA A 282 14.94 -10.92 13.43
C ALA A 282 13.60 -11.16 14.17
N ASP A 283 13.66 -11.30 15.50
CA ASP A 283 12.42 -11.36 16.29
C ASP A 283 11.66 -10.03 16.10
N PRO A 284 10.39 -10.08 15.65
CA PRO A 284 9.67 -8.87 15.32
C PRO A 284 9.42 -8.04 16.58
N VAL A 285 9.71 -6.74 16.54
CA VAL A 285 9.46 -5.80 17.65
C VAL A 285 8.02 -5.30 17.58
N VAL A 286 7.09 -6.25 17.52
CA VAL A 286 5.64 -6.02 17.43
C VAL A 286 4.95 -6.64 18.65
N GLY A 287 3.68 -6.26 18.88
CA GLY A 287 2.85 -6.92 19.90
C GLY A 287 2.47 -8.35 19.50
N ASP A 288 1.31 -8.83 19.93
CA ASP A 288 0.82 -10.15 19.51
C ASP A 288 0.74 -10.25 17.98
N TYR A 289 1.31 -11.32 17.42
CA TYR A 289 1.25 -11.62 15.98
C TYR A 289 0.79 -13.06 15.76
N LYS A 290 0.23 -13.32 14.58
CA LYS A 290 -0.22 -14.64 14.16
C LYS A 290 0.73 -15.18 13.10
N VAL A 291 1.26 -16.37 13.31
CA VAL A 291 2.04 -17.11 12.31
C VAL A 291 1.08 -17.87 11.40
N GLU A 292 1.23 -17.69 10.09
CA GLU A 292 0.54 -18.43 9.04
C GLU A 292 1.45 -18.55 7.81
N PHE A 293 1.13 -19.45 6.87
CA PHE A 293 1.91 -19.54 5.63
C PHE A 293 1.75 -18.26 4.80
N LEU A 294 2.82 -17.81 4.12
CA LEU A 294 2.82 -16.52 3.41
C LEU A 294 1.72 -16.48 2.32
N ASN A 295 1.48 -17.58 1.60
CA ASN A 295 0.40 -17.67 0.62
C ASN A 295 -0.99 -17.49 1.25
N ASP A 296 -1.26 -18.13 2.39
CA ASP A 296 -2.49 -17.94 3.16
C ASP A 296 -2.64 -16.50 3.66
N LEU A 297 -1.54 -15.90 4.10
CA LEU A 297 -1.48 -14.51 4.51
C LEU A 297 -1.80 -13.57 3.34
N MET A 298 -1.17 -13.77 2.17
CA MET A 298 -1.42 -12.96 0.98
C MET A 298 -2.88 -13.07 0.54
N VAL A 299 -3.44 -14.29 0.50
CA VAL A 299 -4.86 -14.51 0.19
C VAL A 299 -5.74 -13.76 1.19
N ARG A 300 -5.45 -13.86 2.50
CA ARG A 300 -6.20 -13.15 3.54
C ARG A 300 -6.11 -11.63 3.38
N VAL A 301 -4.91 -11.08 3.25
CA VAL A 301 -4.69 -9.63 3.13
C VAL A 301 -5.40 -9.09 1.89
N ILE A 302 -5.23 -9.73 0.72
CA ILE A 302 -5.91 -9.30 -0.50
C ILE A 302 -7.43 -9.35 -0.30
N SER A 303 -7.94 -10.45 0.26
CA SER A 303 -9.37 -10.62 0.52
C SER A 303 -9.93 -9.60 1.52
N ASP A 304 -9.16 -9.22 2.54
CA ASP A 304 -9.57 -8.22 3.53
C ASP A 304 -9.82 -6.85 2.90
N TYR A 305 -9.14 -6.52 1.80
CA TYR A 305 -9.36 -5.30 1.02
C TYR A 305 -10.38 -5.43 -0.12
N THR A 306 -10.63 -6.63 -0.64
CA THR A 306 -11.51 -6.85 -1.81
C THR A 306 -12.89 -7.40 -1.47
N LYS A 307 -13.11 -7.92 -0.26
CA LYS A 307 -14.43 -8.37 0.20
C LYS A 307 -15.43 -7.21 0.25
N GLN A 308 -16.65 -7.47 -0.21
CA GLN A 308 -17.80 -6.59 0.01
C GLN A 308 -18.29 -6.80 1.46
N GLN A 309 -18.61 -5.70 2.14
CA GLN A 309 -19.21 -5.71 3.48
C GLN A 309 -20.73 -5.89 3.39
#